data_AF-A0AAN7VK49-F1
#
_entry.id   AF-A0AAN7VK49-F1
#
_cell.length_a   1.000
_cell.length_b   1.000
_cell.length_c   1.000
_cell.angle_alpha   90.00
_cell.angle_beta   90.00
_cell.angle_gamma   90.00
#
_symmetry.space_group_name_H-M   'P 1'
#
loop_
_entity.id
_entity.type
_entity.pdbx_description
1 polymer ?
#
loop_
_entity_poly.entity_id
_entity_poly.type
_entity_poly.pdbx_seq_one_letter_code
_entity_poly.pdbx_strand_id
1 'polypeptide(L)'
;MQKTKRAANFSSSEISTIISLVKKKKFYDIIENKKTDTVTNRNKDEAWRVLAEEFNSISGKIYRDAKSLRGKYENTKKQAKNKYAEEKRYIMELHNEKIRRDREEHDIKMKILWKQLQQ
;
A
#
# COMPACT_ATOMS: atom_id res chain seq x y z
N MET A 1 0.00 -27.36 24.37
CA MET A 1 -0.13 -26.16 23.52
C MET A 1 -0.89 -26.52 22.25
N GLN A 2 -2.14 -26.08 22.09
CA GLN A 2 -2.88 -26.31 20.85
C GLN A 2 -2.27 -25.47 19.73
N LYS A 3 -1.85 -26.09 18.62
CA LYS A 3 -1.38 -25.39 17.42
C LYS A 3 -2.58 -24.62 16.84
N THR A 4 -2.57 -23.30 16.94
CA THR A 4 -3.59 -22.45 16.29
C THR A 4 -3.54 -22.72 14.79
N LYS A 5 -4.63 -23.21 14.20
CA LYS A 5 -4.75 -23.27 12.73
C LYS A 5 -4.59 -21.84 12.20
N ARG A 6 -3.60 -21.62 11.33
CA ARG A 6 -3.41 -20.30 10.69
C ARG A 6 -4.71 -19.94 9.96
N ALA A 7 -5.18 -18.71 10.14
CA ALA A 7 -6.32 -18.21 9.40
C ALA A 7 -6.01 -18.28 7.89
N ALA A 8 -7.02 -18.63 7.09
CA ALA A 8 -6.87 -18.68 5.64
C ALA A 8 -6.41 -17.32 5.10
N ASN A 9 -5.53 -17.31 4.09
CA ASN A 9 -5.13 -16.06 3.44
C ASN A 9 -6.32 -15.39 2.75
N PHE A 10 -6.24 -14.07 2.57
CA PHE A 10 -7.20 -13.32 1.77
C PHE A 10 -6.81 -13.39 0.29
N SER A 11 -7.75 -13.79 -0.56
CA SER A 11 -7.64 -13.73 -2.02
C SER A 11 -7.73 -12.30 -2.55
N SER A 12 -7.29 -12.08 -3.78
CA SER A 12 -7.36 -10.78 -4.44
C SER A 12 -8.80 -10.25 -4.60
N SER A 13 -9.76 -11.15 -4.82
CA SER A 13 -11.18 -10.79 -4.88
C SER A 13 -11.71 -10.35 -3.51
N GLU A 14 -11.37 -11.07 -2.43
CA GLU A 14 -11.73 -10.65 -1.07
C GLU A 14 -11.15 -9.27 -0.73
N ILE A 15 -9.88 -9.01 -1.09
CA ILE A 15 -9.25 -7.70 -0.90
C ILE A 15 -10.02 -6.61 -1.66
N SER A 16 -10.40 -6.89 -2.90
CA SER A 16 -11.17 -5.96 -3.73
C SER A 16 -12.55 -5.68 -3.13
N THR A 17 -13.22 -6.70 -2.59
CA THR A 17 -14.50 -6.55 -1.88
C THR A 17 -14.35 -5.74 -0.60
N ILE A 18 -13.29 -5.94 0.18
CA ILE A 18 -13.03 -5.12 1.39
C ILE A 18 -12.90 -3.65 0.99
N ILE A 19 -12.10 -3.35 -0.03
CA ILE A 19 -11.88 -1.97 -0.49
C ILE A 19 -13.20 -1.36 -1.01
N SER A 20 -13.98 -2.10 -1.80
CA SER A 20 -15.24 -1.61 -2.35
C SER A 20 -16.27 -1.33 -1.27
N LEU A 21 -16.35 -2.18 -0.24
CA LEU A 21 -17.22 -1.96 0.92
C LEU A 21 -16.79 -0.72 1.71
N VAL A 22 -15.52 -0.58 2.07
CA VAL A 22 -15.04 0.60 2.81
C VAL A 22 -15.31 1.90 2.04
N LYS A 23 -15.23 1.88 0.71
CA LYS A 23 -15.53 3.05 -0.14
C LYS A 23 -17.02 3.43 -0.20
N LYS A 24 -17.94 2.59 0.30
CA LYS A 24 -19.35 2.97 0.38
C LYS A 24 -19.51 4.12 1.37
N LYS A 25 -20.34 5.12 1.01
CA LYS A 25 -20.55 6.34 1.80
C LYS A 25 -20.84 6.06 3.29
N LYS A 26 -21.65 5.04 3.59
CA LYS A 26 -22.02 4.65 4.97
C LYS A 26 -20.84 4.18 5.85
N PHE A 27 -19.71 3.80 5.26
CA PHE A 27 -18.52 3.34 5.98
C PHE A 27 -17.35 4.30 5.85
N TYR A 28 -17.18 4.92 4.68
CA TYR A 28 -16.00 5.71 4.33
C TYR A 28 -15.70 6.81 5.36
N ASP A 29 -16.67 7.68 5.65
CA ASP A 29 -16.49 8.83 6.54
C ASP A 29 -16.20 8.43 8.01
N ILE A 30 -16.55 7.20 8.40
CA ILE A 30 -16.34 6.67 9.75
C ILE A 30 -14.97 5.99 9.84
N ILE A 31 -14.68 5.09 8.89
CA ILE A 31 -13.46 4.26 8.90
C ILE A 31 -12.22 5.09 8.61
N GLU A 32 -12.28 6.02 7.64
CA GLU A 32 -11.14 6.87 7.26
C GLU A 32 -11.01 8.13 8.13
N ASN A 33 -11.87 8.29 9.13
CA ASN A 33 -11.76 9.39 10.09
C ASN A 33 -10.44 9.29 10.87
N LYS A 34 -9.65 10.37 10.91
CA LYS A 34 -8.37 10.41 11.64
C LYS A 34 -8.50 10.65 13.14
N LYS A 35 -9.68 11.05 13.62
CA LYS A 35 -9.93 11.32 15.04
C LYS A 35 -9.86 10.03 15.87
N THR A 36 -9.26 10.14 17.05
CA THR A 36 -9.00 9.03 17.97
C THR A 36 -9.50 9.40 19.37
N ASP A 37 -10.82 9.45 19.51
CA ASP A 37 -11.49 9.59 20.81
C ASP A 37 -12.37 8.37 21.09
N THR A 38 -12.86 8.23 22.31
CA THR A 38 -13.65 7.07 22.74
C THR A 38 -14.89 6.84 21.87
N VAL A 39 -15.59 7.90 21.48
CA VAL A 39 -16.84 7.83 20.71
C VAL A 39 -16.55 7.43 19.27
N THR A 40 -15.58 8.07 18.63
CA THR A 40 -15.15 7.78 17.25
C THR A 40 -14.57 6.38 17.12
N ASN A 41 -13.82 5.91 18.11
CA ASN A 41 -13.32 4.53 18.12
C ASN A 41 -14.47 3.52 18.20
N ARG A 42 -15.46 3.74 19.10
CA ARG A 42 -16.65 2.90 19.18
C ARG A 42 -17.44 2.89 17.86
N ASN A 43 -17.60 4.04 17.22
CA ASN A 43 -18.28 4.14 15.92
C ASN A 43 -17.52 3.40 14.82
N LYS A 44 -16.18 3.45 14.82
CA LYS A 44 -15.34 2.67 13.90
C LYS A 44 -15.48 1.17 14.14
N ASP A 45 -15.47 0.73 15.39
CA ASP A 45 -15.61 -0.69 15.74
C ASP A 45 -16.98 -1.22 15.28
N GLU A 46 -18.05 -0.44 15.47
CA GLU A 46 -19.37 -0.77 14.97
C GLU A 46 -19.44 -0.78 13.44
N ALA A 47 -18.84 0.21 12.77
CA ALA A 47 -18.76 0.23 11.31
C ALA A 47 -18.04 -1.01 10.76
N TRP A 48 -16.96 -1.46 11.40
CA TRP A 48 -16.27 -2.69 11.03
C TRP A 48 -17.10 -3.94 11.29
N ARG A 49 -17.91 -3.97 12.36
CA ARG A 49 -18.84 -5.07 12.65
C ARG A 49 -19.88 -5.22 11.55
N VAL A 50 -20.56 -4.13 11.18
CA VAL A 50 -21.57 -4.11 10.11
C VAL A 50 -20.94 -4.41 8.74
N LEU A 51 -19.73 -3.89 8.48
CA LEU A 51 -19.01 -4.21 7.25
C LEU A 51 -18.68 -5.71 7.17
N ALA A 52 -18.32 -6.35 8.29
CA ALA A 52 -18.03 -7.77 8.33
C ALA A 52 -19.28 -8.62 8.02
N GLU A 53 -20.44 -8.24 8.54
CA GLU A 53 -21.71 -8.91 8.20
C GLU A 53 -21.99 -8.83 6.69
N GLU A 54 -21.85 -7.64 6.10
CA GLU A 54 -22.06 -7.42 4.66
C GLU A 54 -21.00 -8.14 3.81
N PHE A 55 -19.75 -8.15 4.25
CA PHE A 55 -18.69 -8.89 3.57
C PHE A 55 -18.98 -10.39 3.57
N ASN A 56 -19.39 -10.95 4.71
CA ASN A 56 -19.64 -12.38 4.84
C ASN A 56 -20.88 -12.81 4.07
N SER A 57 -21.91 -11.95 3.95
CA SER A 57 -23.08 -12.22 3.12
C SER A 57 -22.78 -12.19 1.62
N ILE A 58 -21.81 -11.37 1.18
CA ILE A 58 -21.34 -11.31 -0.21
C ILE A 58 -20.39 -12.48 -0.53
N SER A 59 -19.41 -12.73 0.34
CA SER A 59 -18.34 -13.69 0.08
C SER A 59 -18.84 -15.14 0.16
N GLY A 60 -19.64 -15.47 1.18
CA GLY A 60 -20.23 -16.80 1.41
C GLY A 60 -19.24 -17.96 1.63
N LYS A 61 -17.92 -17.77 1.43
CA LYS A 61 -16.92 -18.84 1.43
C LYS A 61 -16.26 -19.07 2.78
N ILE A 62 -15.71 -18.01 3.36
CA ILE A 62 -14.93 -18.06 4.61
C ILE A 62 -15.40 -16.92 5.48
N TYR A 63 -15.82 -17.23 6.70
CA TYR A 63 -16.16 -16.23 7.70
C TYR A 63 -14.94 -15.40 8.08
N ARG A 64 -15.08 -14.08 8.01
CA ARG A 64 -14.07 -13.11 8.43
C ARG A 64 -14.66 -12.19 9.50
N ASP A 65 -14.01 -12.12 10.65
CA ASP A 65 -14.38 -11.17 11.69
C ASP A 65 -13.90 -9.74 11.36
N ALA A 66 -14.51 -8.76 12.04
CA ALA A 66 -14.21 -7.34 11.89
C ALA A 66 -12.72 -6.99 12.08
N LYS A 67 -12.04 -7.62 13.04
CA LYS A 67 -10.61 -7.37 13.32
C LYS A 67 -9.74 -7.87 12.17
N SER A 68 -10.06 -9.04 11.62
CA SER A 68 -9.38 -9.61 10.46
C SER A 68 -9.53 -8.72 9.21
N LEU A 69 -10.74 -8.22 8.93
CA LEU A 69 -11.00 -7.32 7.81
C LEU A 69 -10.27 -5.98 7.98
N ARG A 70 -10.36 -5.37 9.17
CA ARG A 70 -9.64 -4.14 9.51
C ARG A 70 -8.14 -4.31 9.33
N GLY A 71 -7.56 -5.37 9.89
CA GLY A 71 -6.14 -5.66 9.77
C GLY A 71 -5.70 -5.84 8.32
N LYS A 72 -6.51 -6.54 7.50
CA LYS A 72 -6.21 -6.71 6.07
C LYS A 72 -6.26 -5.38 5.33
N TYR A 73 -7.28 -4.56 5.57
CA TYR A 73 -7.44 -3.25 4.94
C TYR A 73 -6.28 -2.30 5.26
N GLU A 74 -5.89 -2.18 6.53
CA GLU A 74 -4.76 -1.35 6.95
C GLU A 74 -3.43 -1.84 6.34
N ASN A 75 -3.22 -3.16 6.31
CA ASN A 75 -2.06 -3.74 5.65
C ASN A 75 -2.05 -3.44 4.14
N THR A 76 -3.19 -3.52 3.47
CA THR A 76 -3.30 -3.15 2.05
C THR A 76 -2.98 -1.68 1.81
N LYS A 77 -3.47 -0.76 2.66
CA LYS A 77 -3.09 0.67 2.60
C LYS A 77 -1.58 0.86 2.78
N LYS A 78 -0.98 0.19 3.76
CA LYS A 78 0.46 0.25 4.01
C LYS A 78 1.27 -0.27 2.83
N GLN A 79 0.87 -1.41 2.25
CA GLN A 79 1.52 -1.99 1.08
C GLN A 79 1.48 -1.05 -0.12
N ALA A 80 0.34 -0.42 -0.40
CA ALA A 80 0.21 0.56 -1.48
C ALA A 80 1.15 1.76 -1.29
N LYS A 81 1.25 2.30 -0.06
CA LYS A 81 2.18 3.39 0.26
C LYS A 81 3.64 2.98 0.08
N ASN A 82 4.01 1.77 0.52
CA ASN A 82 5.36 1.25 0.38
C ASN A 82 5.75 1.08 -1.09
N LYS A 83 4.87 0.47 -1.89
CA LYS A 83 5.09 0.29 -3.32
C LYS A 83 5.32 1.63 -4.03
N TYR A 84 4.47 2.62 -3.75
CA TYR A 84 4.64 3.98 -4.30
C TYR A 84 5.98 4.62 -3.88
N ALA A 85 6.39 4.47 -2.62
CA ALA A 85 7.66 5.00 -2.14
C ALA A 85 8.87 4.29 -2.77
N GLU A 86 8.78 2.98 -3.00
CA GLU A 86 9.80 2.19 -3.70
C GLU A 86 9.94 2.63 -5.16
N GLU A 87 8.83 2.74 -5.89
CA GLU A 87 8.81 3.24 -7.27
C GLU A 87 9.43 4.63 -7.37
N LYS A 88 9.08 5.54 -6.44
CA LYS A 88 9.67 6.89 -6.40
C LYS A 88 11.18 6.87 -6.17
N ARG A 89 11.67 6.02 -5.26
CA ARG A 89 13.12 5.86 -5.01
C ARG A 89 13.84 5.33 -6.24
N TYR A 90 13.28 4.30 -6.89
CA TYR A 90 13.84 3.73 -8.11
C TYR A 90 13.97 4.75 -9.22
N ILE A 91 12.93 5.55 -9.47
CA ILE A 91 12.96 6.63 -10.47
C ILE A 91 14.06 7.66 -10.14
N MET A 92 14.20 8.04 -8.88
CA MET A 92 15.23 8.98 -8.44
C MET A 92 16.65 8.42 -8.65
N GLU A 93 16.86 7.14 -8.37
CA GLU A 93 18.13 6.45 -8.59
C GLU A 93 18.50 6.44 -10.07
N LEU A 94 17.56 6.05 -10.95
CA LEU A 94 17.76 6.10 -12.40
C LEU A 94 18.11 7.51 -12.91
N HIS A 95 17.46 8.54 -12.36
CA HIS A 95 17.74 9.92 -12.71
C HIS A 95 19.17 10.33 -12.31
N ASN A 96 19.60 9.98 -11.10
CA ASN A 96 20.95 10.26 -10.62
C ASN A 96 22.02 9.51 -11.42
N GLU A 97 21.75 8.26 -11.79
CA GLU A 97 22.64 7.48 -12.65
C GLU A 97 22.82 8.14 -14.02
N LYS A 98 21.73 8.65 -14.61
CA LYS A 98 21.80 9.37 -15.88
C LYS A 98 22.71 10.61 -15.75
N ILE A 99 22.52 11.43 -14.73
CA ILE A 99 23.37 12.61 -14.48
C ILE A 99 24.84 12.21 -14.36
N ARG A 100 25.14 11.13 -13.64
CA ARG A 100 26.51 10.63 -13.49
C ARG A 100 27.10 10.23 -14.84
N ARG A 101 26.35 9.49 -15.66
CA ARG A 101 26.79 9.07 -17.00
C ARG A 101 27.05 10.27 -17.91
N ASP A 102 26.15 11.25 -17.93
CA ASP A 102 26.29 12.45 -18.76
C ASP A 102 27.55 13.25 -18.38
N ARG A 103 27.89 13.33 -17.08
CA ARG A 103 29.14 13.95 -16.60
C ARG A 103 30.37 13.15 -17.00
N GLU A 104 30.36 11.84 -16.81
CA GLU A 104 31.48 10.96 -17.17
C GLU A 104 31.75 11.02 -18.68
N GLU A 105 30.70 11.03 -19.50
CA GLU A 105 30.82 11.18 -20.94
C GLU A 105 31.43 12.52 -21.33
N HIS A 106 31.00 13.61 -20.68
CA HIS A 106 31.59 14.94 -20.88
C HIS A 106 33.08 14.95 -20.54
N ASP A 107 33.46 14.39 -19.38
CA ASP A 107 34.86 14.32 -18.94
C ASP A 107 35.72 13.51 -19.91
N ILE A 108 35.20 12.38 -20.41
CA ILE A 108 35.88 11.56 -21.43
C ILE A 108 36.07 12.35 -22.72
N LYS A 109 35.01 12.99 -23.22
CA LYS A 109 35.06 13.83 -24.43
C LYS A 109 36.09 14.95 -24.29
N MET A 110 36.12 15.62 -23.15
CA MET A 110 37.09 16.67 -22.86
C MET A 110 38.52 16.12 -22.85
N LYS A 111 38.78 14.99 -22.18
CA LYS A 111 40.11 14.36 -22.18
C LYS A 111 40.59 13.99 -23.59
N ILE A 112 39.69 13.51 -24.45
CA ILE A 112 40.01 13.21 -25.85
C ILE A 112 40.35 14.49 -26.62
N LEU A 113 39.50 15.52 -26.53
CA LEU A 113 39.72 16.81 -27.17
C LEU A 113 41.07 17.42 -26.76
N TRP A 114 41.37 17.41 -25.46
CA TRP A 114 42.64 17.90 -24.93
C TRP A 114 43.84 17.16 -25.50
N LYS A 115 43.77 15.84 -25.65
CA LYS A 115 44.85 15.04 -26.28
C LYS A 115 45.05 15.37 -27.76
N GLN A 116 43.97 15.64 -28.49
CA GLN A 116 44.03 15.98 -29.91
C GLN A 116 44.68 17.35 -30.15
N LEU A 117 44.49 18.32 -29.23
CA LEU A 117 45.10 19.65 -29.31
C LEU A 117 46.61 19.68 -29.02
N GLN A 118 47.19 18.58 -28.53
CA GLN A 118 48.62 18.47 -28.23
C GLN A 118 49.43 17.70 -29.30
N GLN A 119 48.79 17.28 -30.40
CA GLN A 119 49.43 16.69 -31.59
C GLN A 119 49.50 17.73 -32.71
#